data_AF-A0A7K6TSS5-F1
#
_entry.id   AF-A0A7K6TSS5-F1
#
_cell.length_a   1.000
_cell.length_b   1.000
_cell.length_c   1.000
_cell.angle_alpha   90.00
_cell.angle_beta   90.00
_cell.angle_gamma   90.00
#
_symmetry.space_group_name_H-M   'P 1'
#
loop_
_entity.id
_entity.type
_entity.pdbx_description
1 polymer ?
#
loop_
_entity_poly.entity_id
_entity_poly.type
_entity_poly.pdbx_seq_one_letter_code
_entity_poly.pdbx_strand_id
1 'polypeptide(L)' 'MPEEDSRIDHFILEYRKTNFDGLPRVKDEQRWELIDYIKATEYTLSGLKFDTKFMNLRVQACNKAVAGEYSDPVTLETK' A
#
# COMPACT_ATOMS: atom_id res chain seq x y z
N MET A 1 -14.52 -17.66 -25.76
CA MET A 1 -14.71 -16.82 -24.57
C MET A 1 -15.08 -17.76 -23.45
N PRO A 2 -14.10 -18.21 -22.67
CA PRO A 2 -14.04 -17.74 -21.27
C PRO A 2 -12.54 -17.69 -20.84
N GLU A 3 -12.04 -17.14 -19.75
CA GLU A 3 -12.53 -16.77 -18.42
C GLU A 3 -11.67 -15.57 -18.01
N GLU A 4 -12.28 -14.54 -17.44
CA GLU A 4 -11.55 -13.37 -16.93
C GLU A 4 -10.86 -13.71 -15.59
N ASP A 5 -10.22 -14.88 -15.53
CA ASP A 5 -9.55 -15.47 -14.35
C ASP A 5 -8.16 -14.86 -14.11
N SER A 6 -7.75 -13.89 -14.93
CA SER A 6 -6.58 -13.02 -14.68
C SER A 6 -6.92 -11.72 -13.95
N ARG A 7 -8.16 -11.56 -13.47
CA ARG A 7 -8.53 -10.41 -12.66
C ARG A 7 -8.15 -10.66 -11.21
N ILE A 8 -6.97 -10.14 -10.84
CA ILE A 8 -6.48 -9.85 -9.47
C ILE A 8 -7.41 -10.40 -8.37
N ASP A 9 -6.94 -11.43 -7.65
CA ASP A 9 -7.71 -12.08 -6.58
C ASP A 9 -7.91 -11.14 -5.38
N HIS A 10 -6.84 -10.43 -5.02
CA HIS A 10 -6.86 -9.40 -4.01
C HIS A 10 -5.69 -8.43 -4.22
N PHE A 11 -5.79 -7.26 -3.60
CA PHE A 11 -4.74 -6.28 -3.50
C PHE A 11 -4.20 -6.30 -2.07
N ILE A 12 -2.91 -6.05 -1.98
CA ILE A 12 -2.21 -5.79 -0.73
C ILE A 12 -1.89 -4.30 -0.74
N LEU A 13 -2.37 -3.57 0.26
CA LEU A 13 -2.02 -2.17 0.48
C LEU A 13 -1.02 -2.12 1.61
N GLU A 14 0.18 -1.63 1.32
CA GLU A 14 1.17 -1.32 2.33
C GLU A 14 1.28 0.17 2.50
N TYR A 15 1.28 0.62 3.75
CA TYR A 15 1.48 2.01 4.06
C TYR A 15 2.41 2.21 5.23
N ARG A 16 3.10 3.34 5.27
CA ARG A 16 3.91 3.75 6.41
C ARG A 16 3.79 5.24 6.62
N LYS A 17 3.91 5.65 7.87
CA LYS A 17 3.96 7.04 8.27
C LYS A 17 5.42 7.51 8.22
N THR A 18 5.67 8.74 7.79
CA THR A 18 7.01 9.31 7.77
C THR A 18 6.95 10.82 7.93
N ASN A 19 7.92 11.37 8.66
CA ASN A 19 8.12 12.82 8.76
C ASN A 19 9.09 13.37 7.70
N PHE A 20 9.63 12.49 6.86
CA PHE A 20 10.58 12.83 5.81
C PHE A 20 9.90 12.86 4.44
N ASP A 21 10.12 13.97 3.73
CA ASP A 21 9.70 14.22 2.34
C ASP A 21 10.55 13.45 1.29
N GLY A 22 11.60 12.73 1.71
CA GLY A 22 12.57 12.08 0.81
C GLY A 22 12.74 10.57 1.02
N LEU A 23 13.63 9.97 0.22
CA LEU A 23 13.99 8.55 0.31
C LEU A 23 14.31 8.16 1.76
N PRO A 24 13.78 7.02 2.25
CA PRO A 24 13.90 6.64 3.65
C PRO A 24 15.37 6.58 4.06
N ARG A 25 15.76 7.44 5.01
CA ARG A 25 17.07 7.33 5.64
C ARG A 25 17.04 6.06 6.49
N VAL A 26 17.90 5.10 6.15
CA VAL A 26 18.13 3.74 6.71
C VAL A 26 18.00 3.54 8.24
N LYS A 27 17.84 4.58 9.05
CA LYS A 27 17.78 4.50 10.52
C LYS A 27 16.38 4.57 11.15
N ASP A 28 15.35 4.97 10.41
CA ASP A 28 13.97 5.00 10.89
C ASP A 28 13.15 4.01 10.08
N GLU A 29 13.39 2.72 10.32
CA GLU A 29 12.66 1.62 9.69
C GLU A 29 11.26 1.51 10.32
N GLN A 30 10.46 2.55 10.14
CA GLN A 30 9.07 2.53 10.53
C GLN A 30 8.40 1.47 9.66
N ARG A 31 7.99 0.37 10.33
CA ARG A 31 7.48 -0.85 9.70
C ARG A 31 6.30 -0.48 8.79
N TRP A 32 6.30 -1.02 7.57
CA TRP A 32 5.12 -0.91 6.70
C TRP A 32 3.96 -1.66 7.38
N GLU A 33 2.84 -0.99 7.53
CA GLU A 33 1.58 -1.61 7.88
C GLU A 33 0.99 -2.21 6.61
N LEU A 34 0.67 -3.50 6.66
CA LEU A 34 0.17 -4.28 5.53
C LEU A 34 -1.30 -4.58 5.74
N ILE A 35 -2.10 -4.32 4.71
CA ILE A 35 -3.49 -4.73 4.61
C ILE A 35 -3.62 -5.62 3.40
N ASP A 36 -3.70 -6.92 3.64
CA ASP A 36 -4.11 -7.89 2.64
C ASP A 36 -5.64 -8.03 2.60
N TYR A 37 -6.16 -8.78 1.61
CA TYR A 37 -7.59 -9.03 1.38
C TYR A 37 -8.41 -7.88 0.76
N ILE A 38 -7.79 -6.88 0.14
CA ILE A 38 -8.54 -5.83 -0.55
C ILE A 38 -9.04 -6.37 -1.89
N LYS A 39 -10.35 -6.63 -2.04
CA LYS A 39 -10.90 -7.14 -3.32
C LYS A 39 -11.33 -6.05 -4.30
N ALA A 40 -11.58 -4.84 -3.79
CA ALA A 40 -11.95 -3.69 -4.59
C ALA A 40 -10.70 -2.92 -5.04
N THR A 41 -10.81 -2.14 -6.09
CA THR A 41 -9.76 -1.17 -6.48
C THR A 41 -9.68 0.03 -5.54
N GLU A 42 -10.60 0.12 -4.59
CA GLU A 42 -10.76 1.21 -3.64
C GLU A 42 -10.75 0.66 -2.22
N TYR A 43 -9.99 1.30 -1.34
CA TYR A 43 -9.95 0.95 0.08
C TYR A 43 -9.82 2.21 0.92
N THR A 44 -10.67 2.33 1.94
CA THR A 44 -10.64 3.48 2.86
C THR A 44 -9.87 3.10 4.11
N LEU A 45 -8.64 3.61 4.24
CA LEU A 45 -7.88 3.52 5.48
C LEU A 45 -8.55 4.37 6.56
N SER A 46 -9.07 3.71 7.59
CA SER A 46 -9.76 4.35 8.73
C SER A 46 -8.95 4.17 10.01
N GLY A 47 -9.11 5.08 10.98
CA GLY A 47 -8.40 4.99 12.27
C GLY A 47 -6.92 5.33 12.20
N LEU A 48 -6.47 5.96 11.12
CA LEU A 48 -5.09 6.43 11.00
C LEU A 48 -4.83 7.59 11.95
N LYS A 49 -3.86 7.42 12.85
CA LYS A 49 -3.28 8.53 13.60
C LYS A 49 -2.34 9.33 12.67
N PHE A 50 -2.74 10.54 12.29
CA PHE A 50 -1.94 11.52 11.57
C PHE A 50 -0.95 12.23 12.51
N ASP A 51 -0.05 11.44 13.10
CA ASP A 51 1.02 11.95 13.97
C ASP A 51 2.24 12.42 13.18
N THR A 52 2.31 12.02 11.91
CA THR A 52 3.39 12.38 10.98
C THR A 52 2.91 13.40 9.95
N LYS A 53 3.84 14.04 9.23
CA LYS A 53 3.53 14.96 8.12
C LYS A 53 3.19 14.25 6.82
N PHE A 54 3.80 13.10 6.58
CA PHE A 54 3.62 12.35 5.35
C PHE A 54 3.30 10.89 5.65
N MET A 55 2.80 10.23 4.63
CA MET A 55 2.46 8.82 4.62
C MET A 55 2.83 8.28 3.25
N ASN A 56 3.62 7.23 3.19
CA ASN A 56 3.91 6.53 1.94
C ASN A 56 2.92 5.37 1.81
N LEU A 57 2.36 5.19 0.63
CA LEU A 57 1.44 4.11 0.31
C LEU A 57 1.91 3.41 -0.96
N ARG A 58 1.83 2.10 -1.00
CA ARG A 58 2.07 1.30 -2.20
C ARG A 58 1.09 0.14 -2.23
N VAL A 59 0.67 -0.25 -3.43
CA VAL A 59 -0.27 -1.36 -3.62
C VAL A 59 0.38 -2.45 -4.45
N GLN A 60 0.07 -3.69 -4.15
CA GLN A 60 0.48 -4.85 -4.91
C GLN A 60 -0.76 -5.63 -5.33
N ALA A 61 -0.88 -5.90 -6.62
CA ALA A 61 -1.92 -6.78 -7.13
C ALA A 61 -1.50 -8.23 -6.94
N CYS A 62 -2.28 -9.02 -6.21
CA CYS A 62 -2.02 -10.43 -5.99
C CYS A 62 -3.10 -11.29 -6.66
N ASN A 63 -2.67 -12.36 -7.31
CA ASN A 63 -3.56 -13.39 -7.82
C ASN A 63 -3.32 -14.70 -7.07
N LYS A 64 -4.16 -15.72 -7.30
CA LYS A 64 -4.08 -17.01 -6.58
C LYS A 64 -2.75 -17.76 -6.78
N ALA A 65 -1.98 -17.43 -7.80
CA ALA A 65 -0.75 -18.14 -8.16
C ALA A 65 0.53 -17.31 -7.89
N VAL A 66 0.44 -15.98 -7.93
CA VAL A 66 1.58 -15.07 -7.83
C VAL A 66 1.17 -13.67 -7.35
N ALA A 67 1.99 -13.08 -6.50
CA ALA A 67 1.93 -11.67 -6.15
C ALA A 67 2.70 -10.86 -7.21
N GLY A 68 2.05 -9.84 -7.80
CA GLY A 68 2.67 -8.96 -8.81
C GLY A 68 3.74 -8.04 -8.21
N GLU A 69 4.21 -7.05 -8.97
CA GLU A 69 5.10 -6.03 -8.41
C GLU A 69 4.31 -4.97 -7.60
N TYR A 70 4.98 -4.35 -6.63
CA TYR A 70 4.43 -3.18 -5.96
C TYR A 70 4.35 -2.01 -6.94
N SER A 71 3.30 -1.21 -6.82
CA SER A 71 3.21 0.09 -7.47
C SER A 71 4.30 1.02 -6.97
N ASP A 72 4.57 2.07 -7.75
CA ASP A 72 5.33 3.20 -7.27
C ASP A 72 4.76 3.72 -5.93
N PRO A 73 5.62 3.98 -4.93
CA PRO A 73 5.18 4.50 -3.65
C PRO A 73 4.66 5.92 -3.81
N VAL A 74 3.43 6.15 -3.39
CA VAL A 74 2.79 7.45 -3.37
C VAL A 74 2.98 8.07 -2.00
N THR A 75 3.51 9.29 -1.95
CA THR A 75 3.59 10.08 -0.72
C THR A 75 2.34 10.96 -0.60
N LEU A 76 1.54 10.69 0.43
CA LEU A 76 0.38 11.47 0.84
C LEU A 76 0.77 12.37 2.03
N GLU A 77 0.43 13.66 1.95
CA GLU A 77 0.60 14.60 3.06
C GLU A 77 -0.59 14.50 4.01
N THR A 78 -0.31 14.28 5.29
CA THR A 78 -1.31 14.11 6.34
C THR A 78 -1.44 15.43 7.09
N LYS A 79 -2.33 16.33 6.59
CA LYS A 79 -2.66 17.63 7.20
C LYS A 79 -3.82 17.56 8.18
#